data_AF-A0A0C9VA10-F1
#
_entry.id   AF-A0A0C9VA10-F1
#
_cell.length_a   1.000
_cell.length_b   1.000
_cell.length_c   1.000
_cell.angle_alpha   90.00
_cell.angle_beta   90.00
_cell.angle_gamma   90.00
#
_symmetry.space_group_name_H-M   'P 1'
#
loop_
_entity.id
_entity.type
_entity.pdbx_description
1 polymer ?
#
loop_
_entity_poly.entity_id
_entity_poly.type
_entity_poly.pdbx_seq_one_letter_code
_entity_poly.pdbx_strand_id
1 'polypeptide(L)'
;MTDITPFTIAVPEETLSDLHTRLGLTRFPVNVDLPKDKEWDYGAPTQNVKDLVEYWKTSFDWRKVEADINSKLPQFITPVDAGDPHGILNIHFTLAYGLTDSPTGLLAWIYEKLVGWSDDYPWTPEEVITWVMLYWISVAGPVGGLRYYKENLGNVPKPDAMQVYPKLSQVPLGVSSFKKELYKFPQDWANLKQPVSFYKRHEVGGHFAAYEVPDLLVDDIRSFTEIVVKNDPKLLPAA
;
A
#
# COMPACT_ATOMS: atom_id res chain seq x y z
N MET A 1 -21.47 19.60 -11.41
CA MET A 1 -20.08 19.19 -11.16
C MET A 1 -19.92 19.14 -9.66
N THR A 2 -19.29 18.10 -9.12
CA THR A 2 -18.93 18.06 -7.71
C THR A 2 -17.81 19.07 -7.46
N ASP A 3 -17.88 19.81 -6.35
CA ASP A 3 -16.87 20.80 -6.01
C ASP A 3 -15.56 20.11 -5.64
N ILE A 4 -14.52 20.35 -6.45
CA ILE A 4 -13.14 19.91 -6.19
C ILE A 4 -12.43 21.03 -5.43
N THR A 5 -11.90 20.74 -4.25
CA THR A 5 -11.22 21.72 -3.40
C THR A 5 -9.78 21.30 -3.10
N PRO A 6 -8.81 22.23 -3.06
CA PRO A 6 -7.45 21.93 -2.66
C PRO A 6 -7.40 21.32 -1.25
N PHE A 7 -6.47 20.39 -1.05
CA PHE A 7 -6.22 19.72 0.21
C PHE A 7 -4.76 19.87 0.61
N THR A 8 -4.52 19.93 1.91
CA THR A 8 -3.18 19.96 2.49
C THR A 8 -3.23 19.13 3.76
N ILE A 9 -2.27 18.22 3.90
CA ILE A 9 -2.13 17.44 5.12
C ILE A 9 -1.70 18.39 6.24
N ALA A 10 -2.48 18.42 7.31
CA ALA A 10 -2.21 19.22 8.50
C ALA A 10 -2.57 18.40 9.74
N VAL A 11 -1.64 17.59 10.22
CA VAL A 11 -1.84 16.74 11.39
C VAL A 11 -1.79 17.61 12.66
N PRO A 12 -2.80 17.56 13.54
CA PRO A 12 -2.78 18.30 14.80
C PRO A 12 -1.62 17.89 15.71
N GLU A 13 -1.07 18.84 16.46
CA GLU A 13 0.06 18.57 17.36
C GLU A 13 -0.33 17.61 18.49
N GLU A 14 -1.59 17.64 18.95
CA GLU A 14 -2.08 16.67 19.94
C GLU A 14 -2.00 15.22 19.44
N THR A 15 -2.19 14.98 18.14
CA THR A 15 -2.06 13.65 17.54
C THR A 15 -0.62 13.15 17.57
N LEU A 16 0.35 14.03 17.31
CA LEU A 16 1.77 13.69 17.38
C LEU A 16 2.23 13.50 18.83
N SER A 17 1.74 14.32 19.77
CA SER A 17 2.03 14.17 21.19
C SER A 17 1.48 12.86 21.77
N ASP A 18 0.27 12.46 21.40
CA ASP A 18 -0.32 11.17 21.78
C ASP A 18 0.51 10.00 21.23
N LEU A 19 0.89 10.08 19.94
CA LEU A 19 1.77 9.11 19.30
C LEU A 19 3.09 8.92 20.08
N HIS A 20 3.81 10.02 20.37
CA HIS A 20 5.07 9.96 21.12
C HIS A 20 4.89 9.35 22.51
N THR A 21 3.79 9.66 23.19
CA THR A 21 3.46 9.08 24.50
C THR A 21 3.29 7.56 24.39
N ARG A 22 2.53 7.08 23.40
CA ARG A 22 2.29 5.64 23.19
C ARG A 22 3.57 4.89 22.81
N LEU A 23 4.41 5.49 21.98
CA LEU A 23 5.73 4.92 21.65
C LEU A 23 6.58 4.77 22.93
N GLY A 24 6.57 5.78 23.82
CA GLY A 24 7.27 5.72 25.11
C GLY A 24 6.75 4.65 26.07
N LEU A 25 5.47 4.27 25.97
CA LEU A 25 4.83 3.25 26.81
C LEU A 25 4.84 1.84 26.18
N THR A 26 5.53 1.68 25.06
CA THR A 26 5.55 0.41 24.32
C THR A 26 6.11 -0.73 25.16
N ARG A 27 5.37 -1.84 25.20
CA ARG A 27 5.84 -3.12 25.74
C ARG A 27 6.17 -4.05 24.59
N PHE A 28 7.43 -4.46 24.50
CA PHE A 28 7.91 -5.36 23.46
C PHE A 28 7.72 -6.83 23.88
N PRO A 29 7.44 -7.74 22.93
CA PRO A 29 7.48 -9.17 23.20
C PRO A 29 8.92 -9.61 23.56
N VAL A 30 9.03 -10.81 24.13
CA VAL A 30 10.34 -11.44 24.37
C VAL A 30 11.00 -11.74 23.03
N ASN A 31 12.28 -11.42 22.91
CA ASN A 31 13.05 -11.79 21.72
C ASN A 31 13.10 -13.33 21.61
N VAL A 32 12.93 -13.85 20.39
CA VAL A 32 13.15 -15.26 20.08
C VAL A 32 14.45 -15.33 19.27
N ASP A 33 15.47 -15.99 19.83
CA ASP A 33 16.75 -16.15 19.15
C ASP A 33 16.62 -17.18 18.03
N LEU A 34 16.58 -16.70 16.79
CA LEU A 34 16.53 -17.52 15.58
C LEU A 34 17.84 -17.36 14.79
N PRO A 35 18.26 -18.39 14.02
CA PRO A 35 19.30 -18.24 13.02
C PRO A 35 19.00 -17.07 12.08
N LYS A 36 20.04 -16.35 11.60
CA LYS A 36 19.87 -15.16 10.75
C LYS A 36 19.01 -15.39 9.50
N ASP A 37 19.10 -16.57 8.91
CA ASP A 37 18.32 -16.99 7.73
C ASP A 37 16.85 -17.28 8.02
N LYS A 38 16.45 -17.30 9.31
CA LYS A 38 15.10 -17.63 9.79
C LYS A 38 14.49 -16.56 10.69
N GLU A 39 15.16 -15.43 10.85
CA GLU A 39 14.76 -14.36 11.79
C GLU A 39 13.34 -13.84 11.52
N TRP A 40 12.90 -13.91 10.25
CA TRP A 40 11.61 -13.43 9.76
C TRP A 40 10.52 -14.51 9.68
N ASP A 41 10.83 -15.78 9.97
CA ASP A 41 9.88 -16.90 9.84
C ASP A 41 8.64 -16.72 10.73
N TYR A 42 8.77 -15.93 11.81
CA TYR A 42 7.71 -15.63 12.78
C TYR A 42 7.26 -14.16 12.75
N GLY A 43 7.58 -13.45 11.67
CA GLY A 43 7.26 -12.04 11.48
C GLY A 43 8.42 -11.10 11.78
N ALA A 44 8.13 -9.81 11.95
CA ALA A 44 9.15 -8.79 12.18
C ALA A 44 9.98 -9.09 13.45
N PRO A 45 11.32 -9.19 13.35
CA PRO A 45 12.17 -9.44 14.51
C PRO A 45 12.02 -8.33 15.55
N THR A 46 11.96 -8.72 16.83
CA THR A 46 11.70 -7.75 17.92
C THR A 46 12.78 -6.69 18.01
N GLN A 47 14.04 -7.01 17.70
CA GLN A 47 15.12 -6.03 17.73
C GLN A 47 14.93 -4.96 16.65
N ASN A 48 14.59 -5.34 15.41
CA ASN A 48 14.31 -4.40 14.33
C ASN A 48 13.15 -3.46 14.69
N VAL A 49 12.09 -3.99 15.31
CA VAL A 49 10.96 -3.15 15.75
C VAL A 49 11.39 -2.19 16.86
N LYS A 50 12.23 -2.62 17.81
CA LYS A 50 12.79 -1.72 18.86
C LYS A 50 13.60 -0.59 18.24
N ASP A 51 14.46 -0.90 17.29
CA ASP A 51 15.32 0.09 16.62
C ASP A 51 14.48 1.11 15.84
N LEU A 52 13.44 0.65 15.14
CA LEU A 52 12.49 1.52 14.44
C LEU A 52 11.68 2.39 15.41
N VAL A 53 11.19 1.84 16.53
CA VAL A 53 10.48 2.63 17.55
C VAL A 53 11.40 3.68 18.15
N GLU A 54 12.67 3.36 18.41
CA GLU A 54 13.63 4.33 18.94
C GLU A 54 13.93 5.44 17.93
N TYR A 55 14.12 5.10 16.65
CA TYR A 55 14.24 6.10 15.59
C TYR A 55 12.98 6.97 15.50
N TRP A 56 11.78 6.37 15.56
CA TRP A 56 10.52 7.10 15.51
C TRP A 56 10.39 8.10 16.65
N LYS A 57 10.79 7.71 17.86
CA LYS A 57 10.73 8.58 19.04
C LYS A 57 11.71 9.74 19.00
N THR A 58 12.91 9.54 18.43
CA THR A 58 14.05 10.43 18.66
C THR A 58 14.50 11.20 17.44
N SER A 59 14.25 10.67 16.25
CA SER A 59 14.90 11.12 15.01
C SER A 59 13.91 11.36 13.87
N PHE A 60 12.78 10.66 13.84
CA PHE A 60 11.76 10.85 12.82
C PHE A 60 11.04 12.20 13.03
N ASP A 61 10.97 13.00 11.96
CA ASP A 61 10.27 14.28 11.94
C ASP A 61 9.10 14.22 10.96
N TRP A 62 7.88 14.09 11.51
CA TRP A 62 6.67 14.10 10.70
C TRP A 62 6.48 15.42 9.94
N ARG A 63 6.87 16.55 10.52
CA ARG A 63 6.66 17.87 9.90
C ARG A 63 7.50 18.03 8.65
N LYS A 64 8.71 17.47 8.64
CA LYS A 64 9.54 17.36 7.42
C LYS A 64 8.84 16.56 6.32
N VAL A 65 8.32 15.37 6.66
CA VAL A 65 7.63 14.49 5.69
C VAL A 65 6.33 15.11 5.18
N GLU A 66 5.53 15.69 6.08
CA GLU A 66 4.30 16.40 5.77
C GLU A 66 4.54 17.57 4.80
N ALA A 67 5.57 18.38 5.06
CA ALA A 67 5.97 19.46 4.16
C ALA A 67 6.43 18.94 2.79
N ASP A 68 7.21 17.85 2.76
CA ASP A 68 7.67 17.23 1.52
C ASP A 68 6.50 16.77 0.64
N ILE A 69 5.55 16.01 1.22
CA ILE A 69 4.35 15.52 0.53
C ILE A 69 3.51 16.69 0.00
N ASN A 70 3.22 17.67 0.86
CA ASN A 70 2.42 18.84 0.50
C ASN A 70 3.09 19.70 -0.60
N SER A 71 4.43 19.71 -0.66
CA SER A 71 5.16 20.48 -1.68
C SER A 71 5.25 19.79 -3.03
N LYS A 72 5.36 18.45 -3.05
CA LYS A 72 5.59 17.67 -4.27
C LYS A 72 4.29 17.24 -4.95
N LEU A 73 3.23 17.02 -4.20
CA LEU A 73 1.98 16.47 -4.71
C LEU A 73 0.86 17.52 -4.61
N PRO A 74 0.26 17.93 -5.74
CA PRO A 74 -0.97 18.70 -5.70
C PRO A 74 -2.10 17.78 -5.22
N GLN A 75 -2.73 18.14 -4.10
CA GLN A 75 -3.74 17.33 -3.45
C GLN A 75 -5.09 18.05 -3.46
N PHE A 76 -6.17 17.28 -3.61
CA PHE A 76 -7.54 17.80 -3.67
C PHE A 76 -8.51 16.80 -3.03
N ILE A 77 -9.66 17.30 -2.57
CA ILE A 77 -10.80 16.49 -2.14
C ILE A 77 -12.04 16.87 -2.95
N THR A 78 -12.93 15.90 -3.16
CA THR A 78 -14.27 16.11 -3.71
C THR A 78 -15.21 15.15 -3.00
N PRO A 79 -16.43 15.57 -2.63
CA PRO A 79 -17.42 14.62 -2.17
C PRO A 79 -17.75 13.63 -3.30
N VAL A 80 -17.84 12.35 -2.94
CA VAL A 80 -18.33 11.29 -3.83
C VAL A 80 -19.51 10.64 -3.13
N ASP A 81 -20.69 10.72 -3.75
CA ASP A 81 -21.86 10.00 -3.26
C ASP A 81 -21.69 8.52 -3.59
N ALA A 82 -21.47 7.70 -2.56
CA ALA A 82 -21.38 6.26 -2.71
C ALA A 82 -22.77 5.61 -2.90
N GLY A 83 -23.87 6.34 -2.66
CA GLY A 83 -25.23 5.82 -2.66
C GLY A 83 -25.57 4.95 -1.43
N ASP A 84 -26.85 4.71 -1.22
CA ASP A 84 -27.37 3.67 -0.32
C ASP A 84 -26.94 2.28 -0.86
N PRO A 85 -26.46 1.31 -0.05
CA PRO A 85 -26.58 1.16 1.40
C PRO A 85 -25.33 1.53 2.21
N HIS A 86 -24.42 2.35 1.67
CA HIS A 86 -23.10 2.56 2.28
C HIS A 86 -23.10 3.44 3.56
N GLY A 87 -24.24 3.61 4.25
CA GLY A 87 -24.45 4.42 5.47
C GLY A 87 -23.58 4.05 6.69
N ILE A 88 -24.11 4.16 7.92
CA ILE A 88 -23.30 3.83 9.12
C ILE A 88 -23.01 2.33 9.17
N LEU A 89 -21.76 1.98 8.91
CA LEU A 89 -21.26 0.61 8.99
C LEU A 89 -20.66 0.37 10.37
N ASN A 90 -21.40 -0.40 11.18
CA ASN A 90 -20.92 -0.89 12.47
C ASN A 90 -19.90 -2.00 12.22
N ILE A 91 -18.63 -1.66 12.40
CA ILE A 91 -17.52 -2.56 12.15
C ILE A 91 -16.97 -3.06 13.49
N HIS A 92 -16.88 -4.38 13.63
CA HIS A 92 -16.20 -5.01 14.76
C HIS A 92 -15.06 -5.88 14.24
N PHE A 93 -13.83 -5.36 14.28
CA PHE A 93 -12.61 -6.15 13.99
C PHE A 93 -11.70 -6.14 15.20
N THR A 94 -11.46 -7.32 15.76
CA THR A 94 -10.65 -7.53 16.96
C THR A 94 -9.21 -7.04 16.78
N LEU A 95 -8.60 -7.31 15.63
CA LEU A 95 -7.24 -6.84 15.31
C LEU A 95 -7.16 -5.31 15.20
N ALA A 96 -8.21 -4.67 14.67
CA ALA A 96 -8.17 -3.24 14.41
C ALA A 96 -8.02 -2.43 15.70
N TYR A 97 -8.64 -2.86 16.81
CA TYR A 97 -8.42 -2.21 18.11
C TYR A 97 -6.94 -2.17 18.51
N GLY A 98 -6.23 -3.29 18.33
CA GLY A 98 -4.80 -3.38 18.66
C GLY A 98 -3.94 -2.48 17.77
N LEU A 99 -4.23 -2.45 16.45
CA LEU A 99 -3.48 -1.63 15.50
C LEU A 99 -3.80 -0.13 15.61
N THR A 100 -5.01 0.24 16.03
CA THR A 100 -5.41 1.63 16.28
C THR A 100 -4.88 2.14 17.62
N ASP A 101 -4.77 1.28 18.63
CA ASP A 101 -4.28 1.70 19.95
C ASP A 101 -2.75 1.72 20.04
N SER A 102 -2.07 0.78 19.38
CA SER A 102 -0.62 0.63 19.48
C SER A 102 0.10 1.03 18.19
N PRO A 103 0.79 2.18 18.15
CA PRO A 103 1.58 2.58 16.98
C PRO A 103 2.72 1.59 16.72
N THR A 104 3.30 1.00 17.77
CA THR A 104 4.30 -0.07 17.63
C THR A 104 3.68 -1.35 17.05
N GLY A 105 2.45 -1.69 17.45
CA GLY A 105 1.74 -2.85 16.90
C GLY A 105 1.43 -2.65 15.41
N LEU A 106 0.98 -1.45 15.02
CA LEU A 106 0.79 -1.08 13.63
C LEU A 106 2.08 -1.12 12.82
N LEU A 107 3.17 -0.56 13.38
CA LEU A 107 4.51 -0.58 12.79
C LEU A 107 4.96 -2.00 12.51
N ALA A 108 4.94 -2.88 13.52
CA ALA A 108 5.37 -4.27 13.35
C ALA A 108 4.55 -5.00 12.27
N TRP A 109 3.23 -4.78 12.26
CA TRP A 109 2.32 -5.40 11.31
C TRP A 109 2.58 -4.97 9.86
N ILE A 110 2.79 -3.68 9.62
CA ILE A 110 3.06 -3.14 8.28
C ILE A 110 4.49 -3.47 7.84
N TYR A 111 5.47 -3.29 8.74
CA TYR A 111 6.88 -3.49 8.44
C TYR A 111 7.20 -4.91 7.98
N GLU A 112 6.56 -5.92 8.60
CA GLU A 112 6.68 -7.31 8.15
C GLU A 112 6.32 -7.49 6.66
N LYS A 113 5.27 -6.81 6.19
CA LYS A 113 4.84 -6.91 4.79
C LYS A 113 5.75 -6.14 3.86
N LEU A 114 6.20 -4.95 4.27
CA LEU A 114 7.18 -4.17 3.51
C LEU A 114 8.43 -5.02 3.23
N VAL A 115 9.00 -5.67 4.24
CA VAL A 115 10.18 -6.53 4.05
C VAL A 115 9.84 -7.83 3.31
N GLY A 116 8.79 -8.54 3.74
CA GLY A 116 8.46 -9.86 3.21
C GLY A 116 8.04 -9.85 1.75
N TRP A 117 7.40 -8.77 1.28
CA TRP A 117 6.83 -8.68 -0.07
C TRP A 117 7.70 -7.91 -1.07
N SER A 118 8.77 -7.25 -0.60
CA SER A 118 9.73 -6.55 -1.48
C SER A 118 10.86 -7.45 -1.92
N ASP A 119 11.40 -7.24 -3.12
CA ASP A 119 12.59 -7.92 -3.66
C ASP A 119 13.88 -7.37 -3.06
N ASP A 120 14.04 -7.61 -1.75
CA ASP A 120 15.19 -7.21 -0.93
C ASP A 120 15.45 -5.69 -0.94
N TYR A 121 14.38 -4.90 -1.11
CA TYR A 121 14.44 -3.45 -1.05
C TYR A 121 14.98 -2.98 0.32
N PRO A 122 16.00 -2.11 0.34
CA PRO A 122 16.67 -1.68 1.56
C PRO A 122 15.88 -0.58 2.28
N TRP A 123 14.71 -0.94 2.82
CA TRP A 123 13.83 -0.02 3.55
C TRP A 123 14.58 0.76 4.63
N THR A 124 14.55 2.08 4.52
CA THR A 124 15.06 2.98 5.55
C THR A 124 14.04 3.14 6.68
N PRO A 125 14.49 3.47 7.91
CA PRO A 125 13.57 3.79 9.00
C PRO A 125 12.56 4.89 8.65
N GLU A 126 12.99 5.95 7.96
CA GLU A 126 12.12 7.07 7.55
C GLU A 126 11.01 6.61 6.59
N GLU A 127 11.32 5.77 5.60
CA GLU A 127 10.32 5.22 4.66
C GLU A 127 9.29 4.34 5.36
N VAL A 128 9.75 3.39 6.19
CA VAL A 128 8.86 2.47 6.94
C VAL A 128 7.91 3.27 7.83
N ILE A 129 8.45 4.20 8.60
CA ILE A 129 7.65 5.00 9.52
C ILE A 129 6.71 5.94 8.76
N THR A 130 7.13 6.47 7.60
CA THR A 130 6.25 7.27 6.74
C THR A 130 5.03 6.47 6.29
N TRP A 131 5.21 5.23 5.84
CA TRP A 131 4.09 4.34 5.51
C TRP A 131 3.14 4.15 6.68
N VAL A 132 3.69 3.85 7.87
CA VAL A 132 2.91 3.64 9.09
C VAL A 132 2.16 4.89 9.52
N MET A 133 2.81 6.06 9.42
CA MET A 133 2.22 7.35 9.76
C MET A 133 0.98 7.65 8.92
N LEU A 134 1.00 7.36 7.62
CA LEU A 134 -0.16 7.56 6.75
C LEU A 134 -1.37 6.75 7.20
N TYR A 135 -1.18 5.56 7.76
CA TYR A 135 -2.26 4.79 8.38
C TYR A 135 -2.67 5.40 9.73
N TRP A 136 -1.70 5.75 10.58
CA TRP A 136 -1.93 6.24 11.94
C TRP A 136 -2.73 7.54 11.99
N ILE A 137 -2.39 8.51 11.14
CA ILE A 137 -3.00 9.86 11.15
C ILE A 137 -4.26 9.97 10.30
N SER A 138 -4.56 8.96 9.47
CA SER A 138 -5.73 9.01 8.59
C SER A 138 -7.02 8.91 9.39
N VAL A 139 -8.08 9.58 8.92
CA VAL A 139 -9.41 9.54 9.55
C VAL A 139 -9.96 8.11 9.66
N ALA A 140 -9.70 7.27 8.65
CA ALA A 140 -10.14 5.87 8.66
C ALA A 140 -9.25 4.97 9.53
N GLY A 141 -8.03 5.42 9.87
CA GLY A 141 -7.03 4.65 10.58
C GLY A 141 -6.69 3.32 9.90
N PRO A 142 -6.11 2.37 10.66
CA PRO A 142 -5.87 1.00 10.19
C PRO A 142 -7.15 0.24 9.80
N VAL A 143 -8.31 0.63 10.35
CA VAL A 143 -9.62 -0.02 10.10
C VAL A 143 -9.99 0.05 8.61
N GLY A 144 -9.69 1.17 7.95
CA GLY A 144 -10.05 1.40 6.55
C GLY A 144 -9.53 0.30 5.62
N GLY A 145 -8.25 -0.07 5.76
CA GLY A 145 -7.63 -1.13 4.97
C GLY A 145 -8.09 -2.53 5.36
N LEU A 146 -8.27 -2.80 6.66
CA LEU A 146 -8.67 -4.12 7.14
C LEU A 146 -10.08 -4.52 6.68
N ARG A 147 -10.98 -3.55 6.56
CA ARG A 147 -12.35 -3.82 6.12
C ARG A 147 -12.40 -4.44 4.73
N TYR A 148 -11.55 -3.99 3.81
CA TYR A 148 -11.49 -4.53 2.45
C TYR A 148 -11.37 -6.05 2.44
N TYR A 149 -10.58 -6.62 3.37
CA TYR A 149 -10.43 -8.06 3.47
C TYR A 149 -11.74 -8.76 3.81
N LYS A 150 -12.52 -8.26 4.78
CA LYS A 150 -13.81 -8.85 5.17
C LYS A 150 -14.81 -8.84 4.01
N GLU A 151 -14.93 -7.70 3.32
CA GLU A 151 -15.86 -7.56 2.19
C GLU A 151 -15.45 -8.44 1.00
N ASN A 152 -14.17 -8.83 0.92
CA ASN A 152 -13.62 -9.71 -0.11
C ASN A 152 -13.26 -11.12 0.40
N LEU A 153 -13.65 -11.50 1.63
CA LEU A 153 -13.40 -12.84 2.16
C LEU A 153 -14.15 -13.86 1.30
N GLY A 154 -13.41 -14.76 0.64
CA GLY A 154 -13.94 -15.76 -0.29
C GLY A 154 -13.70 -15.44 -1.77
N ASN A 155 -13.29 -14.22 -2.11
CA ASN A 155 -12.96 -13.80 -3.48
C ASN A 155 -11.45 -13.82 -3.77
N VAL A 156 -10.63 -14.45 -2.92
CA VAL A 156 -9.20 -14.67 -3.24
C VAL A 156 -9.14 -15.57 -4.47
N PRO A 157 -8.64 -15.08 -5.63
CA PRO A 157 -8.63 -15.88 -6.83
C PRO A 157 -7.79 -17.13 -6.59
N LYS A 158 -8.40 -18.30 -6.75
CA LYS A 158 -7.62 -19.55 -6.85
C LYS A 158 -6.80 -19.48 -8.14
N PRO A 159 -5.70 -20.23 -8.25
CA PRO A 159 -4.91 -20.32 -9.48
C PRO A 159 -5.73 -21.04 -10.57
N ASP A 160 -6.71 -20.33 -11.10
CA ASP A 160 -7.66 -20.73 -12.13
C ASP A 160 -7.91 -19.49 -13.00
N ALA A 161 -7.63 -19.60 -14.30
CA ALA A 161 -7.72 -18.48 -15.22
C ALA A 161 -9.10 -17.83 -15.26
N MET A 162 -10.16 -18.64 -15.07
CA MET A 162 -11.54 -18.19 -15.08
C MET A 162 -11.95 -17.48 -13.78
N GLN A 163 -11.22 -17.67 -12.68
CA GLN A 163 -11.40 -16.93 -11.44
C GLN A 163 -10.56 -15.64 -11.41
N VAL A 164 -9.36 -15.66 -12.00
CA VAL A 164 -8.49 -14.47 -12.10
C VAL A 164 -9.07 -13.46 -13.08
N TYR A 165 -9.61 -13.92 -14.21
CA TYR A 165 -10.27 -13.09 -15.22
C TYR A 165 -11.74 -13.51 -15.38
N PRO A 166 -12.62 -13.21 -14.40
CA PRO A 166 -13.96 -13.77 -14.38
C PRO A 166 -14.86 -13.23 -15.49
N LYS A 167 -14.67 -11.97 -15.87
CA LYS A 167 -15.49 -11.26 -16.86
C LYS A 167 -14.71 -11.05 -18.14
N LEU A 168 -15.38 -11.24 -19.29
CA LEU A 168 -14.87 -10.79 -20.58
C LEU A 168 -14.89 -9.25 -20.59
N SER A 169 -13.75 -8.63 -20.88
CA SER A 169 -13.66 -7.18 -21.14
C SER A 169 -13.21 -6.96 -22.57
N GLN A 170 -13.64 -5.87 -23.19
CA GLN A 170 -13.11 -5.41 -24.48
C GLN A 170 -12.12 -4.25 -24.31
N VAL A 171 -11.89 -3.79 -23.08
CA VAL A 171 -10.94 -2.71 -22.78
C VAL A 171 -9.52 -3.28 -22.81
N PRO A 172 -8.56 -2.65 -23.54
CA PRO A 172 -7.16 -3.07 -23.56
C PRO A 172 -6.59 -3.27 -22.16
N LEU A 173 -5.87 -4.38 -21.96
CA LEU A 173 -5.19 -4.69 -20.71
C LEU A 173 -3.67 -4.64 -20.89
N GLY A 174 -3.00 -3.93 -19.98
CA GLY A 174 -1.55 -3.97 -19.82
C GLY A 174 -1.19 -4.71 -18.53
N VAL A 175 -0.14 -5.55 -18.57
CA VAL A 175 0.34 -6.30 -17.40
C VAL A 175 1.85 -6.15 -17.25
N SER A 176 2.30 -5.66 -16.10
CA SER A 176 3.70 -5.70 -15.67
C SER A 176 3.86 -6.71 -14.55
N SER A 177 4.69 -7.73 -14.76
CA SER A 177 4.92 -8.82 -13.82
C SER A 177 6.32 -8.75 -13.22
N PHE A 178 6.41 -8.50 -11.91
CA PHE A 178 7.67 -8.36 -11.19
C PHE A 178 8.09 -9.66 -10.49
N LYS A 179 9.39 -9.82 -10.25
CA LYS A 179 10.00 -11.08 -9.78
C LYS A 179 9.39 -11.60 -8.47
N LYS A 180 9.23 -10.74 -7.46
CA LYS A 180 8.78 -11.13 -6.10
C LYS A 180 7.33 -10.73 -5.81
N GLU A 181 6.53 -10.48 -6.84
CA GLU A 181 5.08 -10.35 -6.68
C GLU A 181 4.48 -11.63 -6.05
N LEU A 182 3.52 -11.46 -5.14
CA LEU A 182 2.85 -12.51 -4.38
C LEU A 182 2.08 -13.46 -5.30
N TYR A 183 1.38 -12.90 -6.28
CA TYR A 183 0.57 -13.66 -7.22
C TYR A 183 0.99 -13.33 -8.66
N LYS A 184 1.76 -14.24 -9.26
CA LYS A 184 2.16 -14.17 -10.67
C LYS A 184 1.26 -15.08 -11.49
N PHE A 185 0.47 -14.49 -12.38
CA PHE A 185 -0.37 -15.25 -13.29
C PHE A 185 0.24 -15.31 -14.70
N PRO A 186 0.15 -16.46 -15.40
CA PRO A 186 0.62 -16.59 -16.77
C PRO A 186 -0.10 -15.61 -17.71
N GLN A 187 0.63 -15.04 -18.67
CA GLN A 187 0.05 -14.17 -19.70
C GLN A 187 -1.11 -14.85 -20.44
N ASP A 188 -0.97 -16.14 -20.75
CA ASP A 188 -1.97 -16.92 -21.49
C ASP A 188 -3.34 -16.94 -20.79
N TRP A 189 -3.37 -16.83 -19.47
CA TRP A 189 -4.62 -16.79 -18.71
C TRP A 189 -5.39 -15.49 -18.96
N ALA A 190 -4.67 -14.37 -19.05
CA ALA A 190 -5.27 -13.08 -19.36
C ALA A 190 -5.87 -13.08 -20.78
N ASN A 191 -5.14 -13.66 -21.76
CA ASN A 191 -5.58 -13.75 -23.15
C ASN A 191 -6.87 -14.55 -23.37
N LEU A 192 -7.33 -15.36 -22.40
CA LEU A 192 -8.59 -16.10 -22.52
C LEU A 192 -9.82 -15.20 -22.51
N LYS A 193 -9.76 -14.07 -21.80
CA LYS A 193 -10.92 -13.19 -21.54
C LYS A 193 -10.62 -11.69 -21.55
N GLN A 194 -9.37 -11.31 -21.80
CA GLN A 194 -8.94 -9.91 -21.84
C GLN A 194 -8.11 -9.65 -23.11
N PRO A 195 -8.24 -8.48 -23.74
CA PRO A 195 -7.42 -8.09 -24.86
C PRO A 195 -6.08 -7.53 -24.34
N VAL A 196 -5.15 -8.43 -24.02
CA VAL A 196 -3.82 -8.06 -23.53
C VAL A 196 -3.04 -7.39 -24.65
N SER A 197 -2.89 -6.07 -24.53
CA SER A 197 -2.20 -5.24 -25.52
C SER A 197 -0.75 -4.95 -25.12
N PHE A 198 -0.41 -5.16 -23.85
CA PHE A 198 0.94 -5.03 -23.32
C PHE A 198 1.19 -6.08 -22.24
N TYR A 199 2.33 -6.76 -22.31
CA TYR A 199 2.79 -7.66 -21.26
C TYR A 199 4.30 -7.54 -21.15
N LYS A 200 4.80 -7.36 -19.93
CA LYS A 200 6.25 -7.37 -19.66
C LYS A 200 6.55 -8.03 -18.34
N ARG A 201 7.61 -8.83 -18.32
CA ARG A 201 8.13 -9.49 -17.13
C ARG A 201 9.47 -8.89 -16.76
N HIS A 202 9.66 -8.67 -15.46
CA HIS A 202 10.88 -8.10 -14.89
C HIS A 202 11.56 -9.11 -13.97
N GLU A 203 12.90 -9.10 -13.99
CA GLU A 203 13.75 -9.97 -13.15
C GLU A 203 14.13 -9.31 -11.81
N VAL A 204 13.61 -8.12 -11.54
CA VAL A 204 13.80 -7.37 -10.30
C VAL A 204 12.48 -6.74 -9.85
N GLY A 205 12.37 -6.41 -8.57
CA GLY A 205 11.21 -5.77 -7.96
C GLY A 205 10.20 -6.77 -7.40
N GLY A 206 9.54 -6.36 -6.32
CA GLY A 206 8.51 -7.11 -5.62
C GLY A 206 7.12 -6.52 -5.77
N HIS A 207 6.33 -6.66 -4.71
CA HIS A 207 4.93 -6.23 -4.66
C HIS A 207 4.78 -4.70 -4.74
N PHE A 208 5.76 -3.96 -4.24
CA PHE A 208 5.71 -2.49 -4.17
C PHE A 208 6.51 -1.87 -5.32
N ALA A 209 6.28 -2.34 -6.55
CA ALA A 209 7.07 -1.96 -7.73
C ALA A 209 7.20 -0.44 -7.95
N ALA A 210 6.17 0.34 -7.62
CA ALA A 210 6.20 1.80 -7.70
C ALA A 210 7.22 2.45 -6.74
N TYR A 211 7.58 1.75 -5.67
CA TYR A 211 8.56 2.17 -4.67
C TYR A 211 9.92 1.53 -4.95
N GLU A 212 9.94 0.23 -5.27
CA GLU A 212 11.17 -0.54 -5.44
C GLU A 212 11.90 -0.24 -6.76
N VAL A 213 11.13 -0.13 -7.85
CA VAL A 213 11.64 0.02 -9.22
C VAL A 213 10.77 1.01 -10.02
N PRO A 214 10.61 2.26 -9.54
CA PRO A 214 9.68 3.24 -10.10
C PRO A 214 9.89 3.46 -11.61
N ASP A 215 11.14 3.53 -12.06
CA ASP A 215 11.46 3.78 -13.47
C ASP A 215 10.94 2.67 -14.39
N LEU A 216 11.05 1.40 -13.96
CA LEU A 216 10.54 0.27 -14.73
C LEU A 216 9.02 0.31 -14.86
N LEU A 217 8.31 0.64 -13.77
CA LEU A 217 6.86 0.75 -13.79
C LEU A 217 6.38 1.94 -14.63
N VAL A 218 7.05 3.09 -14.51
CA VAL A 218 6.72 4.30 -15.27
C VAL A 218 6.93 4.07 -16.77
N ASP A 219 8.03 3.45 -17.17
CA ASP A 219 8.31 3.14 -18.58
C ASP A 219 7.29 2.17 -19.18
N ASP A 220 6.83 1.20 -18.38
CA ASP A 220 5.77 0.28 -18.80
C ASP A 220 4.42 0.99 -18.97
N ILE A 221 4.06 1.88 -18.05
CA ILE A 221 2.83 2.69 -18.14
C ILE A 221 2.87 3.57 -19.40
N ARG A 222 4.01 4.21 -19.68
CA ARG A 222 4.20 5.03 -20.89
C ARG A 222 4.08 4.19 -22.16
N SER A 223 4.76 3.05 -22.21
CA SER A 223 4.71 2.12 -23.34
C SER A 223 3.29 1.62 -23.61
N PHE A 224 2.55 1.23 -22.57
CA PHE A 224 1.15 0.84 -22.70
C PHE A 224 0.27 2.00 -23.17
N THR A 225 0.51 3.21 -22.65
CA THR A 225 -0.22 4.42 -23.04
C THR A 225 -0.05 4.73 -24.53
N GLU A 226 1.17 4.63 -25.07
CA GLU A 226 1.45 4.81 -26.49
C GLU A 226 0.67 3.83 -27.38
N ILE A 227 0.56 2.56 -26.94
CA ILE A 227 -0.21 1.54 -27.65
C ILE A 227 -1.70 1.89 -27.68
N VAL A 228 -2.29 2.24 -26.53
CA VAL A 228 -3.74 2.49 -26.46
C VAL A 228 -4.13 3.81 -27.13
N VAL A 229 -3.33 4.87 -27.00
CA VAL A 229 -3.59 6.17 -27.64
C VAL A 229 -3.52 6.07 -29.16
N LYS A 230 -2.56 5.31 -29.69
CA LYS A 230 -2.47 5.06 -31.13
C LYS A 230 -3.72 4.36 -31.68
N ASN A 231 -4.32 3.49 -30.87
CA ASN A 231 -5.48 2.70 -31.25
C ASN A 231 -6.84 3.38 -30.95
N ASP A 232 -6.87 4.33 -30.01
CA ASP A 232 -8.03 5.17 -29.71
C ASP A 232 -7.63 6.64 -29.49
N PRO A 233 -7.50 7.44 -30.58
CA PRO A 233 -7.08 8.83 -30.49
C PRO A 233 -8.02 9.73 -29.68
N LYS A 234 -9.25 9.28 -29.36
CA LYS A 234 -10.19 10.03 -28.52
C LYS A 234 -9.72 10.16 -27.08
N LEU A 235 -8.75 9.34 -26.66
CA LEU A 235 -8.13 9.41 -25.35
C LEU A 235 -7.17 10.60 -25.20
N LEU A 236 -6.79 11.25 -26.31
CA LEU A 236 -6.03 12.49 -26.26
C LEU A 236 -6.92 13.65 -25.81
N PRO A 237 -6.36 14.65 -25.12
CA PRO A 237 -7.07 15.89 -24.84
C PRO A 237 -7.61 16.47 -26.15
N ALA A 238 -8.84 17.00 -26.13
CA ALA A 238 -9.32 17.81 -27.24
C ALA A 238 -8.35 18.99 -27.42
N ALA A 239 -7.86 19.17 -28.65
CA ALA A 239 -6.98 20.28 -29.02
C ALA A 239 -7.67 21.65 -28.87
#